data_AF-A0A354EIM1-F1
#
_entry.id   AF-A0A354EIM1-F1
#
_cell.length_a   1.000
_cell.length_b   1.000
_cell.length_c   1.000
_cell.angle_alpha   90.00
_cell.angle_beta   90.00
_cell.angle_gamma   90.00
#
_symmetry.space_group_name_H-M   'P 1'
#
loop_
_entity.id
_entity.type
_entity.pdbx_description
1 polymer ?
#
loop_
_entity_poly.entity_id
_entity_poly.type
_entity_poly.pdbx_seq_one_letter_code
_entity_poly.pdbx_strand_id
1 'polypeptide(L)'
;MKTPKNHEERKGKGIPPVVPGECAGRGRIVAAPDTDQCLNTAQLSSLERSFREWAENTSRADVRSSRQRILLIFLLIRYTGAKLNEVLSLDPLRDIDLGRQLIKFGTPHSDADRSPREVQLSATLSSEIRAMLANPVLSTSREKIFSTDPGFLRRKFYERAEDCGFPKRLGSPEMIRKSRGGELLHNNMPLPAVQMLLGHATPSRTASYLAFTEDEIRLITKRFLERESAMNSSARNVFWGKIQSIRRGDIQSLVVLVTLGGNQIITMITNNSLDRLGLHEGKLTSAEVKAPWVFVQKGENIPECSSENRFQGVITRMTRGKVATEYVIRITDGTELCAIASTESSMRQVLQETNRVWALFNCFSVVLHSDVEL
;
A
#
# COMPACT_ATOMS: atom_id res chain seq x y z
N MET A 1 32.04 -35.70 70.93
CA MET A 1 31.65 -37.11 70.75
C MET A 1 30.38 -37.13 69.90
N LYS A 2 30.38 -37.95 68.84
CA LYS A 2 29.38 -38.10 67.75
C LYS A 2 29.47 -37.12 66.57
N THR A 3 30.08 -37.69 65.54
CA THR A 3 30.19 -37.34 64.12
C THR A 3 28.84 -37.43 63.37
N PRO A 4 28.65 -36.66 62.27
CA PRO A 4 27.59 -36.89 61.30
C PRO A 4 28.06 -37.75 60.12
N LYS A 5 27.11 -38.47 59.51
CA LYS A 5 27.26 -39.41 58.39
C LYS A 5 27.17 -38.71 57.02
N ASN A 6 27.87 -39.32 56.07
CA ASN A 6 27.99 -39.08 54.63
C ASN A 6 26.67 -38.85 53.85
N HIS A 7 26.75 -38.00 52.84
CA HIS A 7 25.98 -38.14 51.59
C HIS A 7 26.90 -37.96 50.38
N GLU A 8 26.82 -38.92 49.46
CA GLU A 8 27.64 -39.11 48.27
C GLU A 8 27.38 -38.13 47.12
N GLU A 9 28.41 -38.07 46.28
CA GLU A 9 28.67 -37.29 45.07
C GLU A 9 27.58 -37.27 43.98
N ARG A 10 27.49 -36.13 43.28
CA ARG A 10 27.34 -36.12 41.81
C ARG A 10 28.28 -35.10 41.17
N LYS A 11 29.19 -35.65 40.36
CA LYS A 11 30.28 -34.98 39.61
C LYS A 11 29.72 -34.09 38.49
N GLY A 12 30.03 -32.79 38.54
CA GLY A 12 29.97 -31.90 37.37
C GLY A 12 31.31 -31.89 36.65
N LYS A 13 31.37 -32.48 35.44
CA LYS A 13 32.55 -32.40 34.56
C LYS A 13 32.56 -31.04 33.86
N GLY A 14 33.58 -30.23 34.15
CA GLY A 14 33.95 -29.07 33.33
C GLY A 14 34.53 -29.50 31.99
N ILE A 15 34.23 -28.73 30.94
CA ILE A 15 34.78 -28.91 29.59
C ILE A 15 35.80 -27.77 29.34
N PRO A 16 37.00 -28.08 28.81
CA PRO A 16 38.09 -27.12 28.55
C PRO A 16 37.87 -26.29 27.26
N PRO A 17 38.65 -25.21 27.02
CA PRO A 17 38.45 -24.33 25.87
C PRO A 17 39.02 -24.95 24.59
N VAL A 18 38.31 -24.81 23.47
CA VAL A 18 38.77 -25.20 22.13
C VAL A 18 38.81 -23.97 21.22
N VAL A 19 39.98 -23.79 20.61
CA VAL A 19 40.40 -22.71 19.69
C VAL A 19 39.70 -22.88 18.32
N PRO A 20 39.33 -21.81 17.58
CA PRO A 20 38.53 -21.94 16.36
C PRO A 20 39.36 -22.46 15.17
N GLY A 21 38.90 -23.56 14.58
CA GLY A 21 39.32 -24.04 13.27
C GLY A 21 38.25 -23.73 12.22
N GLU A 22 38.68 -23.16 11.10
CA GLU A 22 37.86 -22.87 9.92
C GLU A 22 37.17 -24.12 9.37
N CYS A 23 35.89 -23.98 9.03
CA CYS A 23 35.22 -24.89 8.10
C CYS A 23 34.19 -24.11 7.28
N ALA A 24 34.47 -24.04 5.98
CA ALA A 24 33.53 -23.65 4.94
C ALA A 24 32.29 -24.55 4.98
N GLY A 25 31.11 -23.93 5.00
CA GLY A 25 29.83 -24.63 4.95
C GLY A 25 28.75 -23.73 4.35
N ARG A 26 28.31 -24.08 3.14
CA ARG A 26 27.17 -23.48 2.44
C ARG A 26 25.95 -23.41 3.37
N GLY A 27 25.59 -22.20 3.79
CA GLY A 27 24.35 -21.94 4.53
C GLY A 27 23.23 -21.55 3.58
N ARG A 28 22.45 -22.53 3.12
CA ARG A 28 21.05 -22.29 2.73
C ARG A 28 20.34 -21.76 3.97
N ILE A 29 20.10 -20.45 4.04
CA ILE A 29 19.27 -19.87 5.10
C ILE A 29 17.82 -20.13 4.72
N VAL A 30 17.27 -21.15 5.38
CA VAL A 30 15.84 -21.41 5.46
C VAL A 30 15.19 -20.19 6.11
N ALA A 31 14.37 -19.48 5.33
CA ALA A 31 13.54 -18.41 5.85
C ALA A 31 12.60 -18.97 6.93
N ALA A 32 12.65 -18.40 8.13
CA ALA A 32 11.62 -18.63 9.15
C ALA A 32 10.26 -18.11 8.60
N PRO A 33 9.14 -18.80 8.88
CA PRO A 33 7.85 -18.42 8.32
C PRO A 33 7.29 -17.25 9.13
N ASP A 34 7.38 -16.04 8.58
CA ASP A 34 6.82 -14.86 9.20
C ASP A 34 5.28 -14.94 9.17
N THR A 35 4.66 -14.92 10.35
CA THR A 35 3.30 -15.47 10.57
C THR A 35 2.15 -14.62 10.02
N ASP A 36 2.44 -13.48 9.38
CA ASP A 36 1.47 -12.43 9.06
C ASP A 36 1.34 -12.08 7.56
N GLN A 37 1.93 -12.90 6.68
CA GLN A 37 1.91 -12.68 5.24
C GLN A 37 0.51 -12.83 4.64
N CYS A 38 0.05 -11.77 3.95
CA CYS A 38 -1.13 -11.79 3.09
C CYS A 38 -0.89 -12.68 1.86
N LEU A 39 -1.97 -13.05 1.16
CA LEU A 39 -1.86 -13.68 -0.15
C LEU A 39 -1.38 -12.64 -1.17
N ASN A 40 -0.40 -13.01 -1.99
CA ASN A 40 0.02 -12.17 -3.13
C ASN A 40 -1.00 -12.28 -4.29
N THR A 41 -0.84 -11.46 -5.34
CA THR A 41 -1.75 -11.40 -6.49
C THR A 41 -1.96 -12.76 -7.18
N ALA A 42 -0.89 -13.55 -7.32
CA ALA A 42 -0.95 -14.88 -7.94
C ALA A 42 -1.71 -15.89 -7.05
N GLN A 43 -1.45 -15.86 -5.75
CA GLN A 43 -2.13 -16.70 -4.77
C GLN A 43 -3.63 -16.35 -4.65
N LEU A 44 -3.98 -15.06 -4.66
CA LEU A 44 -5.38 -14.60 -4.71
C LEU A 44 -6.09 -15.08 -5.98
N SER A 45 -5.42 -15.03 -7.12
CA SER A 45 -5.95 -15.52 -8.39
C SER A 45 -6.16 -17.04 -8.38
N SER A 46 -5.24 -17.79 -7.75
CA SER A 46 -5.38 -19.23 -7.54
C SER A 46 -6.58 -19.57 -6.63
N LEU A 47 -6.72 -18.82 -5.53
CA LEU A 47 -7.86 -18.98 -4.62
C LEU A 47 -9.19 -18.70 -5.32
N GLU A 48 -9.27 -17.62 -6.10
CA GLU A 48 -10.46 -17.31 -6.90
C GLU A 48 -10.81 -18.45 -7.87
N ARG A 49 -9.83 -19.01 -8.58
CA ARG A 49 -10.05 -20.16 -9.47
C ARG A 49 -10.62 -21.35 -8.71
N SER A 50 -10.08 -21.68 -7.54
CA SER A 50 -10.58 -22.76 -6.67
C SER A 50 -12.04 -22.55 -6.25
N PHE A 51 -12.44 -21.32 -5.90
CA PHE A 51 -13.84 -21.00 -5.60
C PHE A 51 -14.75 -21.19 -6.82
N ARG A 52 -14.30 -20.77 -8.01
CA ARG A 52 -15.07 -20.89 -9.26
C ARG A 52 -15.28 -22.34 -9.66
N GLU A 53 -14.21 -23.14 -9.68
CA GLU A 53 -14.28 -24.57 -10.00
C GLU A 53 -15.15 -25.31 -8.99
N TRP A 54 -15.01 -25.00 -7.70
CA TRP A 54 -15.82 -25.61 -6.65
C TRP A 54 -17.32 -25.31 -6.79
N ALA A 55 -17.68 -24.08 -7.18
CA ALA A 55 -19.06 -23.68 -7.37
C ALA A 55 -19.76 -24.52 -8.46
N GLU A 56 -19.04 -24.86 -9.52
CA GLU A 56 -19.55 -25.63 -10.65
C GLU A 56 -19.38 -27.15 -10.50
N ASN A 57 -18.50 -27.62 -9.60
CA ASN A 57 -18.21 -29.03 -9.36
C ASN A 57 -19.32 -29.77 -8.58
N THR A 58 -20.55 -29.73 -9.09
CA THR A 58 -21.70 -30.51 -8.62
C THR A 58 -22.78 -30.63 -9.68
N SER A 59 -23.36 -31.83 -9.82
CA SER A 59 -24.51 -32.10 -10.70
C SER A 59 -25.85 -31.66 -10.10
N ARG A 60 -25.90 -31.44 -8.78
CA ARG A 60 -27.10 -31.07 -8.02
C ARG A 60 -27.36 -29.56 -8.08
N ALA A 61 -28.51 -29.16 -8.63
CA ALA A 61 -28.86 -27.76 -8.84
C ALA A 61 -29.02 -26.95 -7.54
N ASP A 62 -29.54 -27.57 -6.48
CA ASP A 62 -29.68 -26.98 -5.15
C ASP A 62 -28.31 -26.70 -4.51
N VAL A 63 -27.41 -27.67 -4.58
CA VAL A 63 -26.03 -27.53 -4.08
C VAL A 63 -25.26 -26.49 -4.89
N ARG A 64 -25.40 -26.50 -6.22
CA ARG A 64 -24.76 -25.50 -7.11
C ARG A 64 -25.18 -24.09 -6.74
N SER A 65 -26.48 -23.86 -6.53
CA SER A 65 -27.01 -22.54 -6.16
C SER A 65 -26.47 -22.06 -4.81
N SER A 66 -26.35 -22.97 -3.83
CA SER A 66 -25.72 -22.65 -2.54
C SER A 66 -24.24 -22.29 -2.69
N ARG A 67 -23.47 -23.01 -3.51
CA ARG A 67 -22.05 -22.69 -3.75
C ARG A 67 -21.87 -21.41 -4.57
N GLN A 68 -22.72 -21.15 -5.55
CA GLN A 68 -22.73 -19.91 -6.33
C GLN A 68 -22.99 -18.69 -5.44
N ARG A 69 -23.85 -18.81 -4.42
CA ARG A 69 -24.04 -17.76 -3.40
C ARG A 69 -22.74 -17.47 -2.63
N ILE A 70 -22.00 -18.52 -2.24
CA ILE A 70 -20.74 -18.39 -1.51
C ILE A 70 -19.65 -17.78 -2.41
N LEU A 71 -19.60 -18.20 -3.67
CA LEU A 71 -18.73 -17.59 -4.69
C LEU A 71 -19.05 -16.10 -4.85
N LEU A 72 -20.32 -15.73 -4.93
CA LEU A 72 -20.73 -14.33 -5.03
C LEU A 72 -20.24 -13.50 -3.83
N ILE A 73 -20.40 -14.02 -2.60
CA ILE A 73 -19.88 -13.37 -1.38
C ILE A 73 -18.36 -13.23 -1.45
N PHE A 74 -17.65 -14.28 -1.88
CA PHE A 74 -16.20 -14.23 -2.08
C PHE A 74 -15.79 -13.14 -3.08
N LEU A 75 -16.42 -13.08 -4.25
CA LEU A 75 -16.12 -12.09 -5.30
C LEU A 75 -16.35 -10.66 -4.79
N LEU A 76 -17.45 -10.43 -4.06
CA LEU A 76 -17.72 -9.14 -3.45
C LEU A 76 -16.60 -8.73 -2.48
N ILE A 77 -16.20 -9.62 -1.56
CA ILE A 77 -15.09 -9.34 -0.62
C ILE A 77 -13.77 -9.13 -1.38
N ARG A 78 -13.47 -9.98 -2.36
CA ARG A 78 -12.23 -9.97 -3.15
C ARG A 78 -12.01 -8.68 -3.92
N TYR A 79 -13.07 -8.13 -4.53
CA TYR A 79 -12.94 -6.97 -5.42
C TYR A 79 -13.26 -5.65 -4.72
N THR A 80 -14.24 -5.62 -3.82
CA THR A 80 -14.60 -4.41 -3.06
C THR A 80 -13.81 -4.24 -1.77
N GLY A 81 -13.17 -5.31 -1.29
CA GLY A 81 -12.52 -5.32 0.00
C GLY A 81 -13.49 -5.16 1.16
N ALA A 82 -14.80 -5.36 1.00
CA ALA A 82 -15.79 -5.24 2.08
C ALA A 82 -15.58 -6.26 3.21
N LYS A 83 -16.02 -5.91 4.42
CA LYS A 83 -16.06 -6.87 5.54
C LYS A 83 -17.15 -7.91 5.29
N LEU A 84 -16.96 -9.10 5.83
CA LEU A 84 -17.95 -10.17 5.74
C LEU A 84 -19.35 -9.68 6.16
N ASN A 85 -19.48 -9.08 7.34
CA ASN A 85 -20.79 -8.63 7.84
C ASN A 85 -21.41 -7.51 7.01
N GLU A 86 -20.59 -6.69 6.33
CA GLU A 86 -21.11 -5.67 5.41
C GLU A 86 -21.73 -6.34 4.18
N VAL A 87 -21.06 -7.35 3.62
CA VAL A 87 -21.59 -8.13 2.48
C VAL A 87 -22.84 -8.91 2.86
N LEU A 88 -22.88 -9.53 4.04
CA LEU A 88 -24.05 -10.27 4.53
C LEU A 88 -25.27 -9.38 4.81
N SER A 89 -25.05 -8.07 5.01
CA SER A 89 -26.10 -7.09 5.28
C SER A 89 -26.57 -6.35 4.01
N LEU A 90 -25.99 -6.63 2.85
CA LEU A 90 -26.37 -6.00 1.59
C LEU A 90 -27.78 -6.43 1.16
N ASP A 91 -28.55 -5.46 0.68
CA ASP A 91 -29.75 -5.70 -0.11
C ASP A 91 -29.39 -5.68 -1.61
N PRO A 92 -29.53 -6.80 -2.35
CA PRO A 92 -29.20 -6.85 -3.77
C PRO A 92 -30.00 -5.88 -4.65
N LEU A 93 -31.20 -5.44 -4.24
CA LEU A 93 -32.06 -4.56 -5.04
C LEU A 93 -31.78 -3.09 -4.76
N ARG A 94 -31.44 -2.75 -3.51
CA ARG A 94 -31.20 -1.37 -3.08
C ARG A 94 -29.73 -0.96 -3.16
N ASP A 95 -28.84 -1.85 -2.75
CA ASP A 95 -27.44 -1.52 -2.48
C ASP A 95 -26.51 -1.84 -3.66
N ILE A 96 -26.97 -2.61 -4.66
CA ILE A 96 -26.20 -3.00 -5.85
C ILE A 96 -26.83 -2.42 -7.11
N ASP A 97 -26.20 -1.41 -7.70
CA ASP A 97 -26.56 -0.86 -9.01
C ASP A 97 -25.59 -1.37 -10.08
N LEU A 98 -25.94 -2.50 -10.70
CA LEU A 98 -25.14 -3.09 -11.78
C LEU A 98 -25.23 -2.31 -13.09
N GLY A 99 -26.15 -1.35 -13.23
CA GLY A 99 -26.22 -0.44 -14.38
C GLY A 99 -25.14 0.63 -14.29
N ARG A 100 -24.95 1.18 -13.09
CA ARG A 100 -23.90 2.15 -12.76
C ARG A 100 -22.60 1.53 -12.25
N GLN A 101 -22.53 0.20 -12.18
CA GLN A 101 -21.37 -0.56 -11.71
C GLN A 101 -20.96 -0.19 -10.27
N LEU A 102 -21.95 0.05 -9.41
CA LEU A 102 -21.76 0.63 -8.09
C LEU A 102 -22.35 -0.26 -7.01
N ILE A 103 -21.63 -0.44 -5.90
CA ILE A 103 -22.15 -1.05 -4.68
C ILE A 103 -22.04 -0.06 -3.53
N LYS A 104 -23.12 0.08 -2.76
CA LYS A 104 -23.19 0.93 -1.58
C LYS A 104 -23.04 0.09 -0.33
N PHE A 105 -22.07 0.44 0.52
CA PHE A 105 -21.84 -0.19 1.81
C PHE A 105 -22.12 0.82 2.93
N GLY A 106 -23.05 0.48 3.82
CA GLY A 106 -23.45 1.29 4.96
C GLY A 106 -24.83 0.86 5.43
N THR A 107 -25.08 0.83 6.74
CA THR A 107 -26.43 0.61 7.23
C THR A 107 -27.19 1.93 7.25
N PRO A 108 -28.50 1.96 6.93
CA PRO A 108 -29.31 3.16 7.11
C PRO A 108 -29.55 3.53 8.58
N HIS A 109 -28.96 2.81 9.55
CA HIS A 109 -29.30 2.90 10.98
C HIS A 109 -28.10 2.87 11.96
N SER A 110 -26.85 2.99 11.51
CA SER A 110 -25.71 3.15 12.43
C SER A 110 -25.10 4.54 12.33
N ASP A 111 -25.10 5.25 13.47
CA ASP A 111 -24.41 6.49 13.83
C ASP A 111 -24.26 7.58 12.74
N ALA A 112 -24.76 8.76 13.06
CA ALA A 112 -24.77 9.99 12.26
C ALA A 112 -23.40 10.48 11.73
N ASP A 113 -22.32 9.72 11.94
CA ASP A 113 -20.93 10.07 11.67
C ASP A 113 -20.28 9.23 10.54
N ARG A 114 -20.97 8.21 9.99
CA ARG A 114 -20.44 7.43 8.85
C ARG A 114 -21.37 7.47 7.65
N SER A 115 -21.03 8.33 6.69
CA SER A 115 -21.64 8.34 5.36
C SER A 115 -21.50 6.96 4.67
N PRO A 116 -22.53 6.46 3.97
CA PRO A 116 -22.41 5.25 3.18
C PRO A 116 -21.28 5.41 2.16
N ARG A 117 -20.44 4.38 2.02
CA ARG A 117 -19.35 4.40 1.04
C ARG A 117 -19.77 3.69 -0.22
N GLU A 118 -19.41 4.25 -1.36
CA GLU A 118 -19.72 3.68 -2.67
C GLU A 118 -18.45 3.08 -3.28
N VAL A 119 -18.55 1.89 -3.85
CA VAL A 119 -17.43 1.17 -4.47
C VAL A 119 -17.79 0.84 -5.90
N GLN A 120 -16.92 1.22 -6.83
CA GLN A 120 -17.06 0.89 -8.25
C GLN A 120 -16.52 -0.51 -8.56
N LEU A 121 -17.20 -1.18 -9.49
CA LEU A 121 -16.84 -2.48 -10.02
C LEU A 121 -16.44 -2.39 -11.50
N SER A 122 -15.69 -3.38 -11.99
CA SER A 122 -15.45 -3.51 -13.42
C SER A 122 -16.73 -3.91 -14.16
N ALA A 123 -16.81 -3.57 -15.45
CA ALA A 123 -17.91 -3.97 -16.32
C ALA A 123 -18.06 -5.50 -16.44
N THR A 124 -16.93 -6.20 -16.49
CA THR A 124 -16.87 -7.67 -16.59
C THR A 124 -17.48 -8.32 -15.35
N LEU A 125 -17.05 -7.89 -14.16
CA LEU A 125 -17.56 -8.42 -12.89
C LEU A 125 -19.03 -8.03 -12.67
N SER A 126 -19.43 -6.82 -13.05
CA SER A 126 -20.82 -6.38 -12.93
C SER A 126 -21.76 -7.23 -13.80
N SER A 127 -21.32 -7.58 -15.01
CA SER A 127 -22.08 -8.46 -15.92
C SER A 127 -22.15 -9.88 -15.39
N GLU A 128 -21.06 -10.39 -14.82
CA GLU A 128 -21.00 -11.69 -14.16
C GLU A 128 -21.95 -11.76 -12.95
N ILE A 129 -21.88 -10.78 -12.04
CA ILE A 129 -22.78 -10.70 -10.88
C ILE A 129 -24.24 -10.63 -11.34
N ARG A 130 -24.53 -9.89 -12.41
CA ARG A 130 -25.87 -9.82 -12.99
C ARG A 130 -26.37 -11.19 -13.45
N ALA A 131 -25.52 -11.96 -14.15
CA ALA A 131 -25.86 -13.30 -14.60
C ALA A 131 -26.11 -14.26 -13.43
N MET A 132 -25.29 -14.18 -12.37
CA MET A 132 -25.47 -14.99 -11.15
C MET A 132 -26.78 -14.64 -10.43
N LEU A 133 -27.12 -13.35 -10.30
CA LEU A 133 -28.35 -12.89 -9.65
C LEU A 133 -29.62 -13.15 -10.49
N ALA A 134 -29.49 -13.28 -11.81
CA ALA A 134 -30.58 -13.61 -12.71
C ALA A 134 -31.02 -15.09 -12.62
N ASN A 135 -30.24 -15.96 -12.00
CA ASN A 135 -30.56 -17.39 -11.87
C ASN A 135 -31.82 -17.59 -10.99
N PRO A 136 -32.90 -18.23 -11.49
CA PRO A 136 -34.18 -18.41 -10.80
C PRO A 136 -34.06 -19.11 -9.43
N VAL A 137 -33.14 -20.07 -9.31
CA VAL A 137 -32.97 -20.89 -8.09
C VAL A 137 -32.26 -20.11 -6.97
N LEU A 138 -31.45 -19.12 -7.35
CA LEU A 138 -30.85 -18.15 -6.41
C LEU A 138 -31.85 -17.06 -5.99
N SER A 139 -32.90 -16.82 -6.78
CA SER A 139 -33.81 -15.69 -6.63
C SER A 139 -35.13 -16.01 -5.90
N THR A 140 -35.39 -17.26 -5.50
CA THR A 140 -36.54 -17.64 -4.65
C THR A 140 -36.61 -16.86 -3.33
N SER A 141 -35.51 -16.24 -2.90
CA SER A 141 -35.49 -15.24 -1.83
C SER A 141 -34.49 -14.12 -2.15
N ARG A 142 -34.81 -13.28 -3.15
CA ARG A 142 -33.95 -12.15 -3.59
C ARG A 142 -33.49 -11.24 -2.44
N GLU A 143 -34.33 -11.02 -1.43
CA GLU A 143 -34.00 -10.18 -0.26
C GLU A 143 -33.03 -10.85 0.74
N LYS A 144 -32.81 -12.17 0.62
CA LYS A 144 -31.99 -12.96 1.57
C LYS A 144 -30.82 -13.69 0.89
N ILE A 145 -30.43 -13.28 -0.32
CA ILE A 145 -29.32 -13.93 -1.06
C ILE A 145 -28.04 -13.93 -0.23
N PHE A 146 -27.73 -12.86 0.49
CA PHE A 146 -26.54 -12.77 1.31
C PHE A 146 -26.74 -13.22 2.76
N SER A 147 -27.97 -13.55 3.18
CA SER A 147 -28.27 -14.03 4.52
C SER A 147 -27.85 -15.50 4.66
N THR A 148 -26.60 -15.72 5.09
CA THR A 148 -26.01 -17.05 5.31
C THR A 148 -25.24 -17.04 6.63
N ASP A 149 -25.19 -18.19 7.31
CA ASP A 149 -24.44 -18.34 8.55
C ASP A 149 -22.95 -17.96 8.36
N PRO A 150 -22.43 -16.95 9.09
CA PRO A 150 -21.04 -16.53 9.00
C PRO A 150 -20.04 -17.64 9.37
N GLY A 151 -20.42 -18.54 10.29
CA GLY A 151 -19.56 -19.65 10.70
C GLY A 151 -19.37 -20.69 9.59
N PHE A 152 -20.44 -21.03 8.89
CA PHE A 152 -20.44 -21.87 7.71
C PHE A 152 -19.63 -21.26 6.57
N LEU A 153 -19.81 -19.96 6.29
CA LEU A 153 -19.03 -19.26 5.26
C LEU A 153 -17.54 -19.29 5.55
N ARG A 154 -17.12 -18.97 6.78
CA ARG A 154 -15.71 -19.05 7.19
C ARG A 154 -15.15 -20.46 7.00
N ARG A 155 -15.90 -21.50 7.35
CA ARG A 155 -15.49 -22.90 7.11
C ARG A 155 -15.25 -23.18 5.62
N LYS A 156 -16.14 -22.73 4.72
CA LYS A 156 -15.94 -22.92 3.28
C LYS A 156 -14.75 -22.15 2.72
N PHE A 157 -14.51 -20.95 3.22
CA PHE A 157 -13.34 -20.16 2.87
C PHE A 157 -12.03 -20.83 3.28
N TYR A 158 -12.01 -21.43 4.47
CA TYR A 158 -10.89 -22.23 4.97
C TYR A 158 -10.62 -23.46 4.11
N GLU A 159 -11.66 -24.24 3.80
CA GLU A 159 -11.55 -25.40 2.91
C GLU A 159 -10.98 -25.01 1.53
N ARG A 160 -11.43 -23.88 0.95
CA ARG A 160 -10.90 -23.42 -0.35
C ARG A 160 -9.42 -23.03 -0.29
N ALA A 161 -8.97 -22.44 0.82
CA ALA A 161 -7.56 -22.10 1.00
C ALA A 161 -6.69 -23.35 1.17
N GLU A 162 -7.16 -24.34 1.93
CA GLU A 162 -6.48 -25.62 2.10
C GLU A 162 -6.39 -26.40 0.78
N ASP A 163 -7.44 -26.37 -0.05
CA ASP A 163 -7.44 -26.98 -1.40
C ASP A 163 -6.39 -26.34 -2.33
N CYS A 164 -6.03 -25.07 -2.11
CA CYS A 164 -4.94 -24.39 -2.84
C CYS A 164 -3.55 -24.62 -2.21
N GLY A 165 -3.45 -25.38 -1.12
CA GLY A 165 -2.20 -25.58 -0.37
C GLY A 165 -1.81 -24.38 0.51
N PHE A 166 -2.73 -23.45 0.78
CA PHE A 166 -2.48 -22.30 1.63
C PHE A 166 -2.85 -22.59 3.09
N PRO A 167 -2.16 -21.98 4.08
CA PRO A 167 -2.57 -22.07 5.46
C PRO A 167 -4.01 -21.56 5.65
N LYS A 168 -4.82 -22.33 6.40
CA LYS A 168 -6.22 -22.04 6.71
C LYS A 168 -6.51 -20.58 7.07
N ARG A 169 -5.63 -19.96 7.87
CA ARG A 169 -5.75 -18.55 8.32
C ARG A 169 -5.84 -17.55 7.16
N LEU A 170 -5.14 -17.80 6.06
CA LEU A 170 -5.07 -16.92 4.89
C LEU A 170 -6.36 -16.94 4.06
N GLY A 171 -7.14 -18.01 4.19
CA GLY A 171 -8.47 -18.10 3.59
C GLY A 171 -9.52 -17.25 4.30
N SER A 172 -9.26 -16.70 5.49
CA SER A 172 -10.29 -15.94 6.21
C SER A 172 -10.76 -14.71 5.39
N PRO A 173 -12.05 -14.34 5.48
CA PRO A 173 -12.57 -13.14 4.81
C PRO A 173 -11.78 -11.86 5.13
N GLU A 174 -11.27 -11.76 6.36
CA GLU A 174 -10.42 -10.66 6.81
C GLU A 174 -9.06 -10.67 6.12
N MET A 175 -8.41 -11.83 5.98
CA MET A 175 -7.13 -11.94 5.28
C MET A 175 -7.27 -11.73 3.77
N ILE A 176 -8.37 -12.16 3.15
CA ILE A 176 -8.66 -11.84 1.74
C ILE A 176 -8.82 -10.34 1.56
N ARG A 177 -9.53 -9.68 2.47
CA ARG A 177 -9.65 -8.21 2.51
C ARG A 177 -8.28 -7.53 2.71
N LYS A 178 -7.45 -8.01 3.65
CA LYS A 178 -6.07 -7.52 3.90
C LYS A 178 -5.24 -7.63 2.62
N SER A 179 -5.32 -8.79 1.96
CA SER A 179 -4.62 -9.09 0.71
C SER A 179 -5.08 -8.19 -0.45
N ARG A 180 -6.39 -7.89 -0.55
CA ARG A 180 -6.91 -6.92 -1.52
C ARG A 180 -6.38 -5.51 -1.26
N GLY A 181 -6.30 -5.08 0.01
CA GLY A 181 -5.72 -3.79 0.37
C GLY A 181 -4.26 -3.67 -0.07
N GLY A 182 -3.45 -4.70 0.21
CA GLY A 182 -2.06 -4.77 -0.26
C GLY A 182 -1.94 -4.79 -1.79
N GLU A 183 -2.79 -5.55 -2.48
CA GLU A 183 -2.82 -5.62 -3.95
C GLU A 183 -3.15 -4.25 -4.59
N LEU A 184 -4.12 -3.52 -4.05
CA LEU A 184 -4.50 -2.20 -4.57
C LEU A 184 -3.36 -1.19 -4.41
N LEU A 185 -2.69 -1.20 -3.26
CA LEU A 185 -1.52 -0.35 -3.01
C LEU A 185 -0.34 -0.73 -3.92
N HIS A 186 -0.11 -2.03 -4.13
CA HIS A 186 0.91 -2.52 -5.06
C HIS A 186 0.61 -2.09 -6.50
N ASN A 187 -0.67 -2.04 -6.90
CA ASN A 187 -1.11 -1.55 -8.21
C ASN A 187 -1.23 -0.02 -8.28
N ASN A 188 -0.55 0.70 -7.38
CA ASN A 188 -0.44 2.16 -7.35
C ASN A 188 -1.77 2.91 -7.12
N MET A 189 -2.76 2.29 -6.50
CA MET A 189 -3.93 3.02 -6.03
C MET A 189 -3.52 3.94 -4.85
N PRO A 190 -3.80 5.25 -4.88
CA PRO A 190 -3.41 6.16 -3.81
C PRO A 190 -3.95 5.70 -2.45
N LEU A 191 -3.14 5.84 -1.39
CA LEU A 191 -3.51 5.43 -0.03
C LEU A 191 -4.88 6.00 0.42
N PRO A 192 -5.22 7.28 0.15
CA PRO A 192 -6.55 7.81 0.46
C PRO A 192 -7.69 7.10 -0.29
N ALA A 193 -7.47 6.72 -1.55
CA ALA A 193 -8.46 5.98 -2.33
C ALA A 193 -8.66 4.55 -1.79
N VAL A 194 -7.59 3.88 -1.38
CA VAL A 194 -7.67 2.56 -0.74
C VAL A 194 -8.36 2.64 0.63
N GLN A 195 -8.08 3.69 1.43
CA GLN A 195 -8.77 3.95 2.68
C GLN A 195 -10.27 4.15 2.49
N MET A 196 -10.65 4.95 1.49
CA MET A 196 -12.04 5.20 1.14
C MET A 196 -12.76 3.92 0.69
N LEU A 197 -12.11 3.13 -0.18
CA LEU A 197 -12.65 1.87 -0.69
C LEU A 197 -12.86 0.83 0.43
N LEU A 198 -11.87 0.68 1.31
CA LEU A 198 -11.96 -0.25 2.43
C LEU A 198 -12.84 0.26 3.59
N GLY A 199 -13.10 1.57 3.66
CA GLY A 199 -13.86 2.17 4.76
C GLY A 199 -13.05 2.26 6.06
N HIS A 200 -11.78 2.62 5.94
CA HIS A 200 -10.91 2.88 7.08
C HIS A 200 -10.96 4.34 7.48
N ALA A 201 -11.36 4.61 8.74
CA ALA A 201 -11.38 5.96 9.29
C ALA A 201 -9.97 6.50 9.60
N THR A 202 -8.99 5.62 9.81
CA THR A 202 -7.62 6.00 10.18
C THR A 202 -6.57 5.38 9.24
N PRO A 203 -5.53 6.15 8.84
CA PRO A 203 -4.46 5.65 7.99
C PRO A 203 -3.67 4.47 8.55
N SER A 204 -3.56 4.36 9.88
CA SER A 204 -2.83 3.28 10.56
C SER A 204 -3.35 1.87 10.22
N ARG A 205 -4.64 1.73 9.91
CA ARG A 205 -5.25 0.45 9.52
C ARG A 205 -4.97 0.04 8.09
N THR A 206 -4.62 0.99 7.23
CA THR A 206 -4.25 0.72 5.83
C THR A 206 -2.73 0.60 5.69
N ALA A 207 -1.97 1.32 6.52
CA ALA A 207 -0.52 1.21 6.59
C ALA A 207 -0.04 -0.19 7.01
N SER A 208 -0.80 -0.91 7.85
CA SER A 208 -0.50 -2.31 8.21
C SER A 208 -0.61 -3.30 7.03
N TYR A 209 -1.11 -2.86 5.87
CA TYR A 209 -1.15 -3.64 4.64
C TYR A 209 0.10 -3.44 3.78
N LEU A 210 0.86 -2.36 4.03
CA LEU A 210 2.21 -2.22 3.53
C LEU A 210 3.09 -3.08 4.43
N ALA A 211 3.23 -4.35 4.06
CA ALA A 211 4.23 -5.20 4.68
C ALA A 211 5.62 -4.71 4.26
N PHE A 212 6.12 -3.67 4.94
CA PHE A 212 7.55 -3.38 4.93
C PHE A 212 8.21 -4.46 5.79
N THR A 213 9.25 -5.10 5.29
CA THR A 213 10.01 -6.06 6.09
C THR A 213 10.74 -5.33 7.22
N GLU A 214 11.07 -6.03 8.32
CA GLU A 214 11.89 -5.43 9.37
C GLU A 214 13.23 -4.89 8.83
N ASP A 215 13.81 -5.57 7.85
CA ASP A 215 15.05 -5.14 7.20
C ASP A 215 14.85 -3.86 6.39
N GLU A 216 13.72 -3.70 5.70
CA GLU A 216 13.37 -2.46 5.00
C GLU A 216 13.18 -1.30 5.99
N ILE A 217 12.47 -1.53 7.10
CA ILE A 217 12.28 -0.51 8.15
C ILE A 217 13.62 -0.13 8.79
N ARG A 218 14.47 -1.12 9.09
CA ARG A 218 15.81 -0.88 9.65
C ARG A 218 16.70 -0.13 8.67
N LEU A 219 16.64 -0.46 7.38
CA LEU A 219 17.40 0.23 6.34
C LEU A 219 16.94 1.68 6.19
N ILE A 220 15.63 1.92 6.16
CA ILE A 220 15.06 3.28 6.11
C ILE A 220 15.48 4.07 7.35
N THR A 221 15.36 3.47 8.53
CA THR A 221 15.72 4.10 9.82
C THR A 221 17.21 4.40 9.90
N LYS A 222 18.06 3.42 9.55
CA LYS A 222 19.52 3.57 9.52
C LYS A 222 19.93 4.69 8.57
N ARG A 223 19.35 4.75 7.36
CA ARG A 223 19.64 5.80 6.38
C ARG A 223 19.14 7.18 6.82
N PHE A 224 18.00 7.24 7.50
CA PHE A 224 17.51 8.49 8.08
C PHE A 224 18.49 9.02 9.14
N LEU A 225 18.96 8.15 10.04
CA LEU A 225 19.93 8.47 11.08
C LEU A 225 21.34 8.77 10.55
N GLU A 226 21.82 8.03 9.56
CA GLU A 226 23.10 8.27 8.89
C GLU A 226 23.10 9.59 8.10
N ARG A 227 21.94 10.02 7.62
CA ARG A 227 21.78 11.32 6.95
C ARG A 227 21.60 12.48 7.94
N GLU A 228 20.97 12.23 9.09
CA GLU A 228 20.99 13.17 10.22
C GLU A 228 22.44 13.44 10.66
N SER A 229 23.29 12.40 10.71
CA SER A 229 24.71 12.55 11.04
C SER A 229 25.57 13.11 9.89
N ALA A 230 25.18 12.88 8.63
CA ALA A 230 25.85 13.40 7.43
C ALA A 230 25.27 14.74 6.92
N MET A 231 24.77 15.61 7.80
CA MET A 231 24.27 16.96 7.49
C MET A 231 25.38 17.90 6.97
N ASN A 232 25.86 17.63 5.76
CA ASN A 232 26.70 18.51 4.94
C ASN A 232 26.33 18.47 3.44
N SER A 233 25.30 17.72 3.01
CA SER A 233 24.77 17.87 1.64
C SER A 233 23.60 18.86 1.62
N SER A 234 23.73 19.89 0.78
CA SER A 234 22.80 21.02 0.62
C SER A 234 21.45 20.65 -0.03
N ALA A 235 21.14 19.35 -0.12
CA ALA A 235 19.95 18.81 -0.77
C ALA A 235 18.87 18.45 0.28
N ARG A 236 18.02 19.43 0.57
CA ARG A 236 16.93 19.31 1.56
C ARG A 236 15.63 18.72 1.00
N ASN A 237 15.50 18.54 -0.31
CA ASN A 237 14.29 17.98 -0.92
C ASN A 237 14.59 16.61 -1.52
N VAL A 238 14.54 15.58 -0.67
CA VAL A 238 14.68 14.19 -1.10
C VAL A 238 13.42 13.43 -0.78
N PHE A 239 12.96 12.69 -1.78
CA PHE A 239 11.73 11.95 -1.74
C PHE A 239 12.03 10.48 -2.01
N TRP A 240 11.70 9.64 -1.04
CA TRP A 240 11.82 8.19 -1.18
C TRP A 240 10.53 7.62 -1.75
N GLY A 241 10.66 6.71 -2.72
CA GLY A 241 9.51 6.15 -3.39
C GLY A 241 9.85 5.00 -4.33
N LYS A 242 8.80 4.35 -4.83
CA LYS A 242 8.93 3.32 -5.86
C LYS A 242 8.67 3.91 -7.22
N ILE A 243 9.38 3.41 -8.23
CA ILE A 243 9.11 3.76 -9.62
C ILE A 243 7.76 3.17 -10.01
N GLN A 244 6.80 4.03 -10.29
CA GLN A 244 5.46 3.63 -10.71
C GLN A 244 5.42 3.25 -12.19
N SER A 245 6.03 4.06 -13.04
CA SER A 245 6.06 3.82 -14.49
C SER A 245 7.29 4.43 -15.13
N ILE A 246 7.75 3.80 -16.21
CA ILE A 246 8.81 4.32 -17.07
C ILE A 246 8.30 4.33 -18.51
N ARG A 247 8.20 5.53 -19.09
CA ARG A 247 7.92 5.71 -20.52
C ARG A 247 9.21 6.05 -21.23
N ARG A 248 9.81 5.04 -21.88
CA ARG A 248 11.02 5.19 -22.67
C ARG A 248 10.73 5.92 -23.99
N GLY A 249 11.43 7.02 -24.23
CA GLY A 249 11.43 7.73 -25.52
C GLY A 249 12.73 7.51 -26.28
N ASP A 250 12.91 8.22 -27.40
CA ASP A 250 14.09 8.03 -28.28
C ASP A 250 15.40 8.45 -27.59
N ILE A 251 15.36 9.55 -26.83
CA ILE A 251 16.55 10.13 -26.17
C ILE A 251 16.44 10.02 -24.64
N GLN A 252 15.27 10.35 -24.11
CA GLN A 252 15.00 10.43 -22.68
C GLN A 252 13.81 9.55 -22.32
N SER A 253 13.81 9.10 -21.08
CA SER A 253 12.73 8.36 -20.46
C SER A 253 12.05 9.24 -19.42
N LEU A 254 10.72 9.29 -19.47
CA LEU A 254 9.91 9.86 -18.42
C LEU A 254 9.73 8.78 -17.33
N VAL A 255 10.10 9.13 -16.10
CA VAL A 255 9.98 8.27 -14.93
C VAL A 255 9.03 8.92 -13.96
N VAL A 256 8.03 8.16 -13.51
CA VAL A 256 7.11 8.58 -12.45
C VAL A 256 7.45 7.81 -11.19
N LEU A 257 7.79 8.52 -10.12
CA LEU A 257 8.06 7.98 -8.80
C LEU A 257 6.89 8.30 -7.87
N VAL A 258 6.42 7.33 -7.11
CA VAL A 258 5.40 7.52 -6.07
C VAL A 258 6.09 7.51 -4.72
N THR A 259 6.00 8.61 -3.98
CA THR A 259 6.60 8.77 -2.66
C THR A 259 5.87 7.97 -1.59
N LEU A 260 6.49 7.80 -0.43
CA LEU A 260 5.84 7.20 0.76
C LEU A 260 4.56 7.94 1.19
N GLY A 261 4.48 9.25 0.94
CA GLY A 261 3.30 10.08 1.21
C GLY A 261 2.21 9.99 0.14
N GLY A 262 2.42 9.19 -0.92
CA GLY A 262 1.48 9.01 -2.04
C GLY A 262 1.56 10.10 -3.10
N ASN A 263 2.50 11.03 -2.99
CA ASN A 263 2.76 12.07 -3.99
C ASN A 263 3.48 11.49 -5.21
N GLN A 264 3.18 12.03 -6.39
CA GLN A 264 3.89 11.68 -7.62
C GLN A 264 4.99 12.69 -7.91
N ILE A 265 6.16 12.18 -8.27
CA ILE A 265 7.30 12.95 -8.76
C ILE A 265 7.60 12.50 -10.17
N ILE A 266 7.51 13.44 -11.10
CA ILE A 266 7.77 13.24 -12.51
C ILE A 266 9.18 13.75 -12.78
N THR A 267 10.00 12.90 -13.40
CA THR A 267 11.35 13.25 -13.83
C THR A 267 11.61 12.76 -15.24
N MET A 268 12.41 13.50 -16.00
CA MET A 268 12.95 13.05 -17.28
C MET A 268 14.45 12.82 -17.17
N ILE A 269 14.88 11.61 -17.47
CA ILE A 269 16.29 11.22 -17.45
C ILE A 269 16.71 10.66 -18.81
N THR A 270 18.01 10.70 -19.11
CA THR A 270 18.52 10.06 -20.34
C THR A 270 18.35 8.55 -20.28
N ASN A 271 18.13 7.91 -21.44
CA ASN A 271 18.03 6.45 -21.51
C ASN A 271 19.28 5.76 -20.93
N ASN A 272 20.46 6.33 -21.14
CA ASN A 272 21.70 5.85 -20.52
C ASN A 272 21.67 5.92 -18.98
N SER A 273 21.08 6.97 -18.40
CA SER A 273 20.94 7.04 -16.94
C SER A 273 19.91 6.05 -16.42
N LEU A 274 18.80 5.82 -17.15
CA LEU A 274 17.83 4.79 -16.80
C LEU A 274 18.49 3.41 -16.70
N ASP A 275 19.26 3.04 -17.73
CA ASP A 275 19.94 1.75 -17.82
C ASP A 275 21.04 1.64 -16.76
N ARG A 276 21.91 2.66 -16.62
CA ARG A 276 23.01 2.69 -15.63
C ARG A 276 22.52 2.57 -14.19
N LEU A 277 21.41 3.24 -13.87
CA LEU A 277 20.81 3.20 -12.53
C LEU A 277 19.99 1.92 -12.30
N GLY A 278 19.88 1.04 -13.30
CA GLY A 278 19.13 -0.21 -13.24
C GLY A 278 17.66 -0.01 -12.85
N LEU A 279 17.06 1.09 -13.31
CA LEU A 279 15.71 1.50 -12.94
C LEU A 279 14.69 0.65 -13.68
N HIS A 280 13.74 0.10 -12.94
CA HIS A 280 12.60 -0.65 -13.45
C HIS A 280 11.39 -0.38 -12.55
N GLU A 281 10.19 -0.62 -13.08
CA GLU A 281 8.95 -0.43 -12.32
C GLU A 281 8.96 -1.27 -11.04
N GLY A 282 8.49 -0.69 -9.95
CA GLY A 282 8.52 -1.27 -8.61
C GLY A 282 9.83 -1.07 -7.84
N LYS A 283 10.93 -0.67 -8.49
CA LYS A 283 12.21 -0.42 -7.81
C LYS A 283 12.10 0.74 -6.83
N LEU A 284 12.60 0.54 -5.61
CA LEU A 284 12.75 1.59 -4.62
C LEU A 284 13.95 2.47 -4.99
N THR A 285 13.76 3.79 -5.00
CA THR A 285 14.80 4.78 -5.30
C THR A 285 14.47 6.08 -4.58
N SER A 286 15.38 7.05 -4.66
CA SER A 286 15.14 8.40 -4.17
C SER A 286 15.23 9.40 -5.31
N ALA A 287 14.33 10.38 -5.27
CA ALA A 287 14.33 11.55 -6.13
C ALA A 287 14.79 12.77 -5.32
N GLU A 288 15.68 13.55 -5.88
CA GLU A 288 16.23 14.75 -5.27
C GLU A 288 16.00 15.96 -6.17
N VAL A 289 15.59 17.09 -5.59
CA VAL A 289 15.57 18.38 -6.27
C VAL A 289 16.30 19.42 -5.43
N LYS A 290 17.12 20.26 -6.06
CA LYS A 290 17.83 21.32 -5.35
C LYS A 290 16.87 22.45 -4.97
N ALA A 291 17.00 23.00 -3.77
CA ALA A 291 16.13 24.08 -3.28
C ALA A 291 16.04 25.31 -4.20
N PRO A 292 17.12 25.75 -4.90
CA PRO A 292 17.02 26.86 -5.88
C PRO A 292 16.20 26.54 -7.13
N TRP A 293 15.84 25.29 -7.37
CA TRP A 293 15.01 24.87 -8.51
C TRP A 293 13.54 24.69 -8.14
N VAL A 294 13.21 24.88 -6.86
CA VAL A 294 11.84 24.88 -6.37
C VAL A 294 11.33 26.31 -6.35
N PHE A 295 10.33 26.58 -7.17
CA PHE A 295 9.63 27.86 -7.23
C PHE A 295 8.44 27.85 -6.28
N VAL A 296 8.16 29.00 -5.68
CA VAL A 296 7.03 29.18 -4.78
C VAL A 296 6.05 30.14 -5.44
N GLN A 297 4.78 29.75 -5.52
CA GLN A 297 3.72 30.59 -6.06
C GLN A 297 2.54 30.64 -5.11
N LYS A 298 2.07 31.84 -4.78
CA LYS A 298 0.85 32.04 -3.98
C LYS A 298 -0.40 31.69 -4.79
N GLY A 299 -1.34 30.99 -4.17
CA GLY A 299 -2.64 30.72 -4.78
C GLY A 299 -3.35 29.51 -4.16
N GLU A 300 -4.67 29.49 -4.25
CA GLU A 300 -5.48 28.34 -3.82
C GLU A 300 -5.73 27.35 -4.97
N ASN A 301 -5.88 27.85 -6.19
CA ASN A 301 -6.07 27.04 -7.38
C ASN A 301 -4.76 26.48 -7.90
N ILE A 302 -4.82 25.32 -8.59
CA ILE A 302 -3.67 24.72 -9.26
C ILE A 302 -3.13 25.71 -10.30
N PRO A 303 -1.83 26.08 -10.25
CA PRO A 303 -1.27 27.03 -11.19
C PRO A 303 -1.17 26.43 -12.60
N GLU A 304 -1.55 27.25 -13.59
CA GLU A 304 -1.29 27.00 -15.01
C GLU A 304 0.17 27.33 -15.30
N CYS A 305 1.03 26.31 -15.24
CA CYS A 305 2.45 26.46 -15.51
C CYS A 305 3.02 25.20 -16.19
N SER A 306 4.22 25.33 -16.73
CA SER A 306 4.95 24.23 -17.40
C SER A 306 5.69 23.32 -16.42
N SER A 307 5.48 23.44 -15.11
CA SER A 307 6.08 22.54 -14.12
C SER A 307 5.18 21.33 -13.91
N GLU A 308 5.73 20.13 -14.11
CA GLU A 308 5.00 18.88 -13.92
C GLU A 308 4.78 18.58 -12.44
N ASN A 309 5.78 18.91 -11.61
CA ASN A 309 5.73 18.68 -10.18
C ASN A 309 5.14 19.90 -9.48
N ARG A 310 3.95 19.73 -8.89
CA ARG A 310 3.16 20.80 -8.28
C ARG A 310 2.59 20.32 -6.96
N PHE A 311 3.08 20.86 -5.86
CA PHE A 311 2.68 20.45 -4.52
C PHE A 311 2.05 21.62 -3.78
N GLN A 312 0.79 21.47 -3.37
CA GLN A 312 0.14 22.44 -2.51
C GLN A 312 0.70 22.32 -1.10
N GLY A 313 0.95 23.46 -0.46
CA GLY A 313 1.47 23.50 0.88
C GLY A 313 1.27 24.85 1.55
N VAL A 314 1.80 24.95 2.76
CA VAL A 314 1.78 26.17 3.58
C VAL A 314 3.21 26.52 3.94
N ILE A 315 3.57 27.80 3.83
CA ILE A 315 4.87 28.28 4.31
C ILE A 315 4.87 28.17 5.84
N THR A 316 5.71 27.30 6.39
CA THR A 316 5.87 27.12 7.84
C THR A 316 6.99 27.96 8.42
N ARG A 317 8.00 28.27 7.61
CA ARG A 317 9.13 29.12 8.03
C ARG A 317 9.67 29.89 6.84
N MET A 318 10.01 31.16 7.06
CA MET A 318 10.65 32.01 6.07
C MET A 318 11.89 32.70 6.64
N THR A 319 13.06 32.38 6.10
CA THR A 319 14.33 33.02 6.49
C THR A 319 14.76 34.01 5.41
N ARG A 320 14.49 35.30 5.64
CA ARG A 320 14.86 36.35 4.69
C ARG A 320 16.33 36.77 4.87
N GLY A 321 17.16 36.45 3.89
CA GLY A 321 18.54 36.93 3.80
C GLY A 321 18.67 38.17 2.91
N LYS A 322 19.87 38.77 2.90
CA LYS A 322 20.18 39.95 2.08
C LYS A 322 20.13 39.66 0.58
N VAL A 323 20.55 38.46 0.17
CA VAL A 323 20.66 38.06 -1.24
C VAL A 323 19.59 37.05 -1.62
N ALA A 324 19.36 36.05 -0.76
CA ALA A 324 18.41 34.99 -0.97
C ALA A 324 17.47 34.86 0.23
N THR A 325 16.24 34.45 -0.06
CA THR A 325 15.23 34.11 0.92
C THR A 325 14.97 32.60 0.84
N GLU A 326 15.02 31.96 1.99
CA GLU A 326 14.72 30.54 2.15
C GLU A 326 13.29 30.37 2.65
N TYR A 327 12.54 29.47 2.02
CA TYR A 327 11.20 29.09 2.40
C TYR A 327 11.17 27.62 2.79
N VAL A 328 10.57 27.32 3.92
CA VAL A 328 10.17 25.95 4.28
C VAL A 328 8.67 25.85 4.08
N ILE A 329 8.26 24.90 3.23
CA ILE A 329 6.89 24.68 2.82
C ILE A 329 6.49 23.30 3.28
N ARG A 330 5.47 23.21 4.14
CA ARG A 330 4.87 21.93 4.49
C ARG A 330 3.80 21.59 3.48
N ILE A 331 4.03 20.52 2.72
CA ILE A 331 3.07 20.03 1.74
C ILE A 331 2.00 19.14 2.41
N THR A 332 0.95 18.80 1.67
CA THR A 332 -0.25 18.11 2.21
C THR A 332 0.04 16.76 2.87
N ASP A 333 1.11 16.06 2.50
CA ASP A 333 1.50 14.79 3.12
C ASP A 333 2.34 14.95 4.39
N GLY A 334 2.59 16.19 4.83
CA GLY A 334 3.41 16.54 6.00
C GLY A 334 4.90 16.69 5.71
N THR A 335 5.37 16.36 4.51
CA THR A 335 6.77 16.56 4.11
C THR A 335 7.11 18.04 4.07
N GLU A 336 8.32 18.40 4.49
CA GLU A 336 8.82 19.77 4.38
C GLU A 336 9.73 19.91 3.15
N LEU A 337 9.43 20.91 2.33
CA LEU A 337 10.21 21.30 1.16
C LEU A 337 10.90 22.63 1.39
N CYS A 338 12.17 22.68 1.04
CA CYS A 338 12.98 23.89 1.04
C CYS A 338 12.99 24.50 -0.36
N ALA A 339 12.68 25.78 -0.46
CA ALA A 339 12.84 26.57 -1.67
C ALA A 339 13.73 27.78 -1.40
N ILE A 340 14.62 28.10 -2.34
CA ILE A 340 15.49 29.29 -2.25
C ILE A 340 15.21 30.18 -3.45
N ALA A 341 14.79 31.40 -3.20
CA ALA A 341 14.60 32.42 -4.23
C ALA A 341 15.43 33.66 -3.93
N SER A 342 15.74 34.48 -4.94
CA SER A 342 16.36 35.78 -4.67
C SER A 342 15.43 36.64 -3.82
N THR A 343 16.01 37.41 -2.91
CA THR A 343 15.21 38.28 -2.03
C THR A 343 14.46 39.34 -2.83
N GLU A 344 15.00 39.79 -3.96
CA GLU A 344 14.31 40.69 -4.89
C GLU A 344 13.06 40.05 -5.51
N SER A 345 13.14 38.81 -6.01
CA SER A 345 11.97 38.08 -6.55
C SER A 345 10.92 37.83 -5.48
N SER A 346 11.37 37.55 -4.26
CA SER A 346 10.54 37.31 -3.09
C SER A 346 9.71 38.53 -2.68
N MET A 347 10.26 39.74 -2.82
CA MET A 347 9.55 40.99 -2.51
C MET A 347 8.38 41.24 -3.49
N ARG A 348 8.47 40.76 -4.73
CA ARG A 348 7.42 40.95 -5.75
C ARG A 348 6.16 40.13 -5.48
N GLN A 349 6.26 39.00 -4.75
CA GLN A 349 5.13 38.08 -4.54
C GLN A 349 4.41 38.22 -3.18
N VAL A 350 4.82 39.16 -2.32
CA VAL A 350 4.26 39.39 -0.96
C VAL A 350 3.90 38.07 -0.25
N LEU A 351 4.88 37.18 -0.16
CA LEU A 351 4.77 35.93 0.57
C LEU A 351 4.99 36.16 2.06
N GLN A 352 4.19 35.50 2.88
CA GLN A 352 4.30 35.48 4.34
C GLN A 352 4.19 34.05 4.84
N GLU A 353 4.70 33.81 6.05
CA GLU A 353 4.39 32.59 6.79
C GLU A 353 2.87 32.39 6.88
N THR A 354 2.41 31.14 6.96
CA THR A 354 1.00 30.72 6.92
C THR A 354 0.29 30.89 5.57
N ASN A 355 0.91 31.53 4.58
CA ASN A 355 0.31 31.61 3.25
C ASN A 355 0.24 30.22 2.61
N ARG A 356 -0.91 29.93 2.00
CA ARG A 356 -1.08 28.79 1.09
C ARG A 356 -0.36 29.08 -0.22
N VAL A 357 0.49 28.15 -0.60
CA VAL A 357 1.36 28.26 -1.77
C VAL A 357 1.45 26.93 -2.51
N TRP A 358 1.95 27.00 -3.72
CA TRP A 358 2.37 25.88 -4.53
C TRP A 358 3.90 25.86 -4.61
N ALA A 359 4.49 24.71 -4.27
CA ALA A 359 5.88 24.39 -4.57
C ALA A 359 5.94 23.73 -5.94
N LEU A 360 6.71 24.31 -6.86
CA LEU A 360 6.73 23.96 -8.27
C LEU A 360 8.16 23.66 -8.71
N PHE A 361 8.37 22.56 -9.44
CA PHE A 361 9.66 22.31 -10.09
C PHE A 361 9.50 21.46 -11.34
N ASN A 362 10.42 21.67 -12.29
CA ASN A 362 10.39 20.99 -13.59
C ASN A 362 10.93 19.56 -13.47
N CYS A 363 10.37 18.62 -14.25
CA CYS A 363 10.87 17.24 -14.33
C CYS A 363 12.37 17.08 -14.66
N PHE A 364 12.98 18.03 -15.37
CA PHE A 364 14.43 18.05 -15.67
C PHE A 364 15.31 18.46 -14.48
N SER A 365 14.71 19.02 -13.43
CA SER A 365 15.44 19.47 -12.22
C SER A 365 15.58 18.37 -11.17
N VAL A 366 14.96 17.22 -11.41
CA VAL A 366 14.95 16.08 -10.49
C VAL A 366 16.06 15.11 -10.85
N VAL A 367 16.84 14.68 -9.86
CA VAL A 367 17.89 13.67 -9.98
C VAL A 367 17.44 12.40 -9.27
N LEU A 368 17.54 11.26 -9.95
CA LEU A 368 17.31 9.95 -9.36
C LEU A 368 18.63 9.32 -8.90
N HIS A 369 18.60 8.66 -7.75
CA HIS A 369 19.75 7.94 -7.20
C HIS A 369 19.48 6.43 -7.21
N SER A 370 20.38 5.66 -7.82
CA SER A 370 20.36 4.19 -7.71
C SER A 370 21.03 3.77 -6.42
N ASP A 371 20.35 2.97 -5.62
CA ASP A 371 21.05 2.14 -4.65
C ASP A 371 21.84 1.08 -5.42
N VAL A 372 23.16 1.18 -5.38
CA VAL A 372 24.10 0.13 -5.77
C VAL A 372 24.51 -0.60 -4.49
N GLU A 373 24.39 -1.93 -4.56
CA GLU A 373 24.96 -2.99 -3.70
C GLU A 373 24.25 -3.34 -2.36
N LEU A 374 23.62 -4.53 -2.39
CA LEU A 374 23.58 -5.50 -1.30
C LEU A 374 24.90 -6.29 -1.28
#